data_AF-A0A8H6W6V2-F1
#
_entry.id   AF-A0A8H6W6V2-F1
#
_cell.length_a   1.000
_cell.length_b   1.000
_cell.length_c   1.000
_cell.angle_alpha   90.00
_cell.angle_beta   90.00
_cell.angle_gamma   90.00
#
_symmetry.space_group_name_H-M   'P 1'
#
loop_
_entity.id
_entity.type
_entity.pdbx_description
1 polymer ?
#
loop_
_entity_poly.entity_id
_entity_poly.type
_entity_poly.pdbx_seq_one_letter_code
_entity_poly.pdbx_strand_id
1 'polypeptide(L)'
;MADSSVPNLTSSGIGSRFVSQDELANAKARRDEQWKAAYDRIGIAPPPQQQEDFSDGRSLAEKLAANKIKKQEEWEERSRLANQFRALEEDEVAFLDQIREKKEAEERLREEQDGEEVQNFREAVAARASALTNPPPPSTKPTAKPAAPAQPSKPTPAPAKKKGPLRGVVVKKKAKPTTQTKESEPEKKDEDERDSKRRRISES
;
A
#
# COMPACT_ATOMS: atom_id res chain seq x y z
N MET A 1 -11.73 54.48 20.70
CA MET A 1 -12.90 54.92 19.91
C MET A 1 -13.58 53.68 19.36
N ALA A 2 -14.82 53.40 19.76
CA ALA A 2 -15.60 52.28 19.25
C ALA A 2 -16.38 52.72 18.00
N ASP A 3 -15.99 52.21 16.84
CA ASP A 3 -16.68 52.48 15.58
C ASP A 3 -17.77 51.41 15.37
N SER A 4 -18.95 51.68 15.96
CA SER A 4 -20.12 50.81 15.89
C SER A 4 -20.94 51.12 14.63
N SER A 5 -20.39 50.82 13.45
CA SER A 5 -21.14 50.88 12.19
C SER A 5 -22.02 49.63 12.00
N VAL A 6 -22.82 49.29 13.01
CA VAL A 6 -23.86 48.26 12.89
C VAL A 6 -25.16 48.97 12.53
N PRO A 7 -25.66 48.86 11.28
CA PRO A 7 -26.83 49.64 10.85
C PRO A 7 -28.06 49.20 11.65
N ASN A 8 -28.64 50.13 12.42
CA ASN A 8 -29.86 49.90 13.19
C ASN A 8 -31.04 49.59 12.23
N LEU A 9 -31.48 48.33 12.19
CA LEU A 9 -32.49 47.85 11.23
C LEU A 9 -33.92 48.30 11.54
N THR A 10 -34.19 48.85 12.73
CA THR A 10 -35.57 49.12 13.20
C THR A 10 -36.06 50.54 12.92
N SER A 11 -35.18 51.47 12.53
CA SER A 11 -35.50 52.90 12.42
C SER A 11 -35.82 53.40 11.00
N SER A 12 -35.49 52.64 9.95
CA SER A 12 -35.70 53.08 8.56
C SER A 12 -36.83 52.29 7.93
N GLY A 13 -37.80 53.00 7.33
CA GLY A 13 -38.98 52.42 6.70
C GLY A 13 -38.63 51.32 5.69
N ILE A 14 -39.49 50.30 5.64
CA ILE A 14 -39.29 49.04 4.90
C ILE A 14 -38.93 49.27 3.42
N GLY A 15 -39.42 50.34 2.79
CA GLY A 15 -39.10 50.71 1.40
C GLY A 15 -37.65 51.12 1.14
N SER A 16 -36.93 51.65 2.14
CA SER A 16 -35.51 52.03 2.00
C SER A 16 -34.56 50.83 2.10
N ARG A 17 -35.07 49.64 2.44
CA ARG A 17 -34.26 48.42 2.59
C ARG A 17 -34.22 47.56 1.33
N PHE A 18 -35.05 47.88 0.34
CA PHE A 18 -35.05 47.20 -0.95
C PHE A 18 -34.20 47.98 -1.93
N VAL A 19 -33.15 47.34 -2.42
CA VAL A 19 -32.27 47.87 -3.46
C VAL A 19 -32.72 47.26 -4.78
N SER A 20 -32.84 48.08 -5.83
CA SER A 20 -33.18 47.55 -7.15
C SER A 20 -32.02 46.73 -7.71
N GLN A 21 -32.34 45.77 -8.57
CA GLN A 21 -31.31 44.96 -9.22
C GLN A 21 -30.30 45.82 -10.01
N ASP A 22 -30.78 46.89 -10.63
CA ASP A 22 -29.95 47.84 -11.38
C ASP A 22 -29.02 48.64 -10.46
N GLU A 23 -29.51 49.05 -9.28
CA GLU A 23 -28.68 49.76 -8.29
C GLU A 23 -27.58 48.85 -7.73
N LEU A 24 -27.87 47.57 -7.48
CA LEU A 24 -26.87 46.56 -7.11
C LEU A 24 -25.83 46.33 -8.23
N ALA A 25 -26.28 46.25 -9.49
CA ALA A 25 -25.39 46.06 -10.63
C ALA A 25 -24.44 47.26 -10.81
N ASN A 26 -24.97 48.48 -10.73
CA ASN A 26 -24.19 49.71 -10.82
C ASN A 26 -23.21 49.86 -9.64
N ALA A 27 -23.61 49.47 -8.43
CA ALA A 27 -22.72 49.47 -7.27
C ALA A 27 -21.58 48.45 -7.41
N LYS A 28 -21.86 47.25 -7.93
CA LYS A 28 -20.84 46.25 -8.26
C LYS A 28 -19.86 46.77 -9.33
N ALA A 29 -20.36 47.35 -10.42
CA ALA A 29 -19.54 47.91 -11.49
C ALA A 29 -18.58 49.01 -11.00
N ARG A 30 -19.08 49.98 -10.22
CA ARG A 30 -18.23 51.03 -9.62
C ARG A 30 -17.15 50.46 -8.71
N ARG A 31 -17.49 49.42 -7.94
CA ARG A 31 -16.53 48.75 -7.05
C ARG A 31 -15.45 48.01 -7.84
N ASP A 32 -15.84 47.33 -8.92
CA ASP A 32 -14.90 46.63 -9.81
C ASP A 32 -13.97 47.60 -10.56
N GLU A 33 -14.49 48.74 -11.01
CA GLU A 33 -13.69 49.81 -11.64
C GLU A 33 -12.66 50.40 -10.67
N GLN A 34 -13.08 50.72 -9.44
CA GLN A 34 -12.17 51.21 -8.40
C GLN A 34 -11.12 50.17 -8.05
N TRP A 35 -11.51 48.90 -8.00
CA TRP A 35 -10.60 47.79 -7.72
C TRP A 35 -9.56 47.60 -8.84
N LYS A 36 -10.00 47.60 -10.11
CA LYS A 36 -9.10 47.57 -11.27
C LYS A 36 -8.15 48.76 -11.27
N ALA A 37 -8.66 49.97 -11.07
CA ALA A 37 -7.83 51.17 -10.98
C ALA A 37 -6.81 51.13 -9.83
N ALA A 38 -7.16 50.51 -8.70
CA ALA A 38 -6.23 50.31 -7.59
C ALA A 38 -5.11 49.31 -7.95
N TYR A 39 -5.41 48.24 -8.68
CA TYR A 39 -4.41 47.28 -9.16
C TYR A 39 -3.52 47.87 -10.26
N ASP A 40 -4.10 48.63 -11.20
CA ASP A 40 -3.37 49.37 -12.23
C ASP A 40 -2.39 50.37 -11.59
N ARG A 41 -2.79 50.99 -10.47
CA ARG A 41 -1.93 51.89 -9.69
C ARG A 41 -0.76 51.17 -9.01
N ILE A 42 -0.96 49.93 -8.57
CA ILE A 42 0.05 49.11 -7.90
C ILE A 42 0.96 48.41 -8.95
N GLY A 43 0.56 48.39 -10.23
CA GLY A 43 1.33 47.78 -11.32
C GLY A 43 1.33 46.24 -11.30
N ILE A 44 0.43 45.64 -10.52
CA ILE A 44 0.26 44.20 -10.42
C ILE A 44 -1.06 43.85 -11.12
N ALA A 45 -1.06 42.84 -11.98
CA ALA A 45 -2.28 42.40 -12.64
C ALA A 45 -3.34 41.99 -11.59
N PRO A 46 -4.61 42.45 -11.73
CA PRO A 46 -5.67 42.02 -10.83
C PRO A 46 -5.77 40.49 -10.83
N PRO A 47 -5.87 39.82 -9.67
CA PRO A 47 -6.09 38.39 -9.63
C PRO A 47 -7.37 38.07 -10.41
N PRO A 48 -7.42 36.94 -11.12
CA PRO A 48 -8.58 36.56 -11.92
C PRO A 48 -9.82 36.61 -11.05
N GLN A 49 -10.84 37.35 -11.51
CA GLN A 49 -12.10 37.45 -10.80
C GLN A 49 -12.61 36.02 -10.57
N GLN A 50 -12.78 35.66 -9.30
CA GLN A 50 -13.41 34.41 -8.93
C GLN A 50 -14.81 34.45 -9.56
N GLN A 51 -15.02 33.62 -10.58
CA GLN A 51 -16.34 33.44 -11.15
C GLN A 51 -17.25 33.07 -9.98
N GLU A 52 -18.34 33.82 -9.77
CA GLU A 52 -19.30 33.43 -8.76
C GLU A 52 -19.77 32.03 -9.14
N ASP A 53 -19.29 31.03 -8.39
CA ASP A 53 -19.56 29.63 -8.66
C ASP A 53 -21.08 29.48 -8.67
N PHE A 54 -21.63 29.35 -9.87
CA PHE A 54 -23.03 29.05 -10.08
C PHE A 54 -23.39 27.95 -9.10
N SER A 55 -24.31 28.24 -8.17
CA SER A 55 -24.50 27.43 -6.97
C SER A 55 -24.79 26.00 -7.37
N ASP A 56 -23.73 25.19 -7.38
CA ASP A 56 -23.78 23.80 -7.76
C ASP A 56 -24.72 23.10 -6.78
N GLY A 57 -25.79 22.48 -7.32
CA GLY A 57 -26.88 21.88 -6.56
C GLY A 57 -26.45 20.72 -5.65
N ARG A 58 -25.17 20.33 -5.72
CA ARG A 58 -24.53 19.42 -4.77
C ARG A 58 -24.45 20.00 -3.36
N SER A 59 -24.66 19.13 -2.38
CA SER A 59 -24.54 19.49 -0.97
C SER A 59 -23.10 19.90 -0.63
N LEU A 60 -22.92 20.78 0.37
CA LEU A 60 -21.59 21.15 0.87
C LEU A 60 -20.76 19.91 1.27
N ALA A 61 -21.41 18.88 1.80
CA ALA A 61 -20.75 17.62 2.16
C ALA A 61 -20.11 16.93 0.95
N GLU A 62 -20.81 16.92 -0.19
CA GLU A 62 -20.32 16.33 -1.44
C GLU A 62 -19.15 17.14 -2.00
N LYS A 63 -19.23 18.48 -1.94
CA LYS A 63 -18.14 19.38 -2.33
C LYS A 63 -16.89 19.16 -1.48
N LEU A 64 -17.04 19.03 -0.16
CA LEU A 64 -15.91 18.75 0.73
C LEU A 64 -15.34 17.35 0.51
N ALA A 65 -16.18 16.36 0.24
CA ALA A 65 -15.73 15.01 -0.09
C ALA A 65 -14.93 15.00 -1.41
N ALA A 66 -15.44 15.66 -2.45
CA ALA A 66 -14.75 15.77 -3.74
C ALA A 66 -13.39 16.46 -3.60
N ASN A 67 -13.29 17.54 -2.80
CA ASN A 67 -12.01 18.21 -2.55
C ASN A 67 -11.01 17.32 -1.80
N LYS A 68 -11.48 16.54 -0.82
CA LYS A 68 -10.63 15.58 -0.11
C LYS A 68 -10.14 14.48 -1.03
N ILE A 69 -11.04 13.91 -1.83
CA ILE A 69 -10.72 12.86 -2.79
C ILE A 69 -9.72 13.38 -3.81
N LYS A 70 -9.98 14.55 -4.42
CA LYS A 70 -9.06 15.18 -5.37
C LYS A 70 -7.66 15.38 -4.79
N LYS A 71 -7.56 15.90 -3.56
CA LYS A 71 -6.27 16.08 -2.90
C LYS A 71 -5.58 14.75 -2.60
N GLN A 72 -6.36 13.72 -2.24
CA GLN A 72 -5.86 12.37 -1.99
C GLN A 72 -5.36 11.73 -3.29
N GLU A 73 -6.13 11.82 -4.37
CA GLU A 73 -5.77 11.33 -5.70
C GLU A 73 -4.51 12.03 -6.23
N GLU A 74 -4.39 13.35 -6.12
CA GLU A 74 -3.18 14.08 -6.50
C GLU A 74 -1.95 13.65 -5.68
N TRP A 75 -2.14 13.37 -4.38
CA TRP A 75 -1.07 12.89 -3.52
C TRP A 75 -0.68 11.45 -3.87
N GLU A 76 -1.67 10.60 -4.14
CA GLU A 76 -1.46 9.22 -4.57
C GLU A 76 -0.81 9.16 -5.94
N GLU A 77 -1.22 9.96 -6.92
CA GLU A 77 -0.59 10.01 -8.24
C GLU A 77 0.89 10.41 -8.16
N ARG A 78 1.19 11.46 -7.39
CA ARG A 78 2.57 11.90 -7.16
C ARG A 78 3.40 10.84 -6.44
N SER A 79 2.81 10.17 -5.45
CA SER A 79 3.51 9.16 -4.65
C SER A 79 3.58 7.79 -5.33
N ARG A 80 2.62 7.46 -6.19
CA ARG A 80 2.48 6.16 -6.87
C ARG A 80 3.58 5.98 -7.90
N LEU A 81 3.84 7.02 -8.70
CA LEU A 81 4.95 6.97 -9.66
C LEU A 81 6.31 6.95 -8.96
N ALA A 82 6.45 7.67 -7.83
CA ALA A 82 7.67 7.67 -7.03
C ALA A 82 7.97 6.29 -6.42
N ASN A 83 6.94 5.57 -5.95
CA ASN A 83 7.11 4.24 -5.36
C ASN A 83 7.29 3.13 -6.41
N GLN A 84 6.80 3.32 -7.64
CA GLN A 84 6.89 2.32 -8.70
C GLN A 84 8.31 2.18 -9.25
N PHE A 85 9.04 3.29 -9.36
CA PHE A 85 10.40 3.32 -9.87
C PHE A 85 11.34 3.79 -8.76
N ARG A 86 11.54 2.91 -7.77
CA ARG A 86 12.60 3.06 -6.77
C ARG A 86 13.84 2.26 -7.16
N ALA A 87 15.01 2.73 -6.74
CA ALA A 87 16.20 1.88 -6.75
C ALA A 87 15.97 0.69 -5.80
N LEU A 88 16.49 -0.48 -6.18
CA LEU A 88 16.57 -1.60 -5.25
C LEU A 88 17.58 -1.26 -4.15
N GLU A 89 17.25 -1.61 -2.90
CA GLU A 89 18.17 -1.52 -1.77
C GLU A 89 19.22 -2.64 -1.87
N GLU A 90 20.37 -2.47 -1.23
CA GLU A 90 21.49 -3.42 -1.30
C GLU A 90 21.08 -4.84 -0.85
N ASP A 91 20.25 -4.92 0.20
CA ASP A 91 19.71 -6.18 0.72
C ASP A 91 18.79 -6.89 -0.30
N GLU A 92 18.08 -6.13 -1.12
CA GLU A 92 17.13 -6.66 -2.09
C GLU A 92 17.84 -7.16 -3.35
N VAL A 93 18.93 -6.48 -3.75
CA VAL A 93 19.85 -7.00 -4.76
C VAL A 93 20.46 -8.33 -4.30
N ALA A 94 20.99 -8.37 -3.07
CA ALA A 94 21.56 -9.59 -2.50
C ALA A 94 20.53 -10.74 -2.44
N PHE A 95 19.29 -10.45 -2.07
CA PHE A 95 18.20 -11.44 -2.07
C PHE A 95 17.89 -11.99 -3.48
N LEU A 96 17.86 -11.13 -4.50
CA LEU A 96 17.64 -11.57 -5.88
C LEU A 96 18.80 -12.43 -6.40
N ASP A 97 20.03 -12.11 -6.01
CA ASP A 97 21.20 -12.92 -6.36
C ASP A 97 21.19 -14.27 -5.64
N GLN A 98 20.78 -14.32 -4.37
CA GLN A 98 20.54 -15.58 -3.66
C GLN A 98 19.47 -16.46 -4.31
N ILE A 99 18.38 -15.85 -4.82
CA ILE A 99 17.36 -16.60 -5.57
C ILE A 99 17.93 -17.17 -6.86
N ARG A 100 18.72 -16.38 -7.60
CA ARG A 100 19.38 -16.84 -8.84
C ARG A 100 20.33 -18.00 -8.56
N GLU A 101 21.21 -17.82 -7.58
CA GLU A 101 22.16 -18.86 -7.15
C GLU A 101 21.43 -20.14 -6.73
N LYS A 102 20.36 -20.02 -5.94
CA LYS A 102 19.56 -21.18 -5.53
C LYS A 102 18.93 -21.90 -6.72
N LYS A 103 18.41 -21.15 -7.70
CA LYS A 103 17.79 -21.73 -8.90
C LYS A 103 18.83 -22.43 -9.77
N GLU A 104 19.99 -21.82 -9.96
CA GLU A 104 21.11 -22.39 -10.71
C GLU A 104 21.67 -23.63 -10.00
N ALA A 105 21.77 -23.62 -8.67
CA ALA A 105 22.19 -24.78 -7.89
C ALA A 105 21.20 -25.95 -7.99
N GLU A 106 19.89 -25.67 -7.98
CA GLU A 106 18.85 -26.68 -8.16
C GLU A 106 18.88 -27.28 -9.57
N GLU A 107 19.04 -26.44 -10.60
CA GLU A 107 19.21 -26.88 -11.99
C GLU A 107 20.47 -27.73 -12.16
N ARG A 108 21.60 -27.26 -11.64
CA ARG A 108 22.87 -28.00 -11.69
C ARG A 108 22.77 -29.35 -10.98
N LEU A 109 22.15 -29.40 -9.80
CA LEU A 109 21.96 -30.66 -9.07
C LEU A 109 21.09 -31.63 -9.88
N ARG A 110 20.07 -31.12 -10.57
CA ARG A 110 19.22 -31.92 -11.44
C ARG A 110 19.99 -32.45 -12.65
N GLU A 111 20.79 -31.62 -13.30
CA GLU A 111 21.64 -32.04 -14.41
C GLU A 111 22.69 -33.08 -14.00
N GLU A 112 23.25 -32.95 -12.80
CA GLU A 112 24.19 -33.92 -12.23
C GLU A 112 23.50 -35.27 -11.99
N GLN A 113 22.30 -35.28 -11.39
CA GLN A 113 21.51 -36.49 -11.19
C GLN A 113 21.12 -37.16 -12.51
N ASP A 114 20.59 -36.38 -13.46
CA ASP A 114 20.22 -36.87 -14.79
C ASP A 114 21.46 -37.43 -15.52
N GLY A 115 22.62 -36.78 -15.37
CA GLY A 115 23.91 -37.22 -15.91
C GLY A 115 24.41 -38.54 -15.31
N GLU A 116 24.29 -38.72 -13.99
CA GLU A 116 24.64 -39.96 -13.29
C GLU A 116 23.73 -41.11 -13.72
N GLU A 117 22.42 -40.89 -13.83
CA GLU A 117 21.46 -41.90 -14.30
C GLU A 117 21.77 -42.38 -15.72
N VAL A 118 22.10 -41.45 -16.62
CA VAL A 118 22.48 -41.77 -18.01
C VAL A 118 23.82 -42.52 -18.05
N GLN A 119 24.80 -42.14 -17.23
CA GLN A 119 26.08 -42.85 -17.14
C GLN A 119 25.89 -44.28 -16.64
N ASN A 120 25.15 -44.47 -15.54
CA ASN A 120 24.84 -45.79 -14.98
C ASN A 120 24.10 -46.68 -15.99
N PHE A 121 23.16 -46.11 -16.77
CA PHE A 121 22.49 -46.85 -17.83
C PHE A 121 23.46 -47.30 -18.93
N ARG A 122 24.36 -46.41 -19.38
CA ARG A 122 25.39 -46.75 -20.38
C ARG A 122 26.31 -47.85 -19.89
N GLU A 123 26.75 -47.78 -18.63
CA GLU A 123 27.57 -48.82 -18.00
C GLU A 123 26.84 -50.16 -17.90
N ALA A 124 25.58 -50.16 -17.46
CA ALA A 124 24.77 -51.38 -17.36
C ALA A 124 24.50 -52.03 -18.73
N VAL A 125 24.24 -51.22 -19.77
CA VAL A 125 24.10 -51.70 -21.14
C VAL A 125 25.41 -52.28 -21.66
N ALA A 126 26.54 -51.60 -21.43
CA ALA A 126 27.86 -52.10 -21.79
C ALA A 126 28.20 -53.41 -21.07
N ALA A 127 27.96 -53.50 -19.76
CA ALA A 127 28.17 -54.71 -18.96
C ALA A 127 27.29 -55.87 -19.42
N ARG A 128 26.02 -55.60 -19.78
CA ARG A 128 25.13 -56.61 -20.35
C ARG A 128 25.60 -57.08 -21.73
N ALA A 129 26.03 -56.16 -22.58
CA ALA A 129 26.58 -56.49 -23.89
C ALA A 129 27.89 -57.30 -23.75
N SER A 130 28.76 -56.96 -22.80
CA SER A 130 29.98 -57.71 -22.54
C SER A 130 29.70 -59.10 -21.94
N ALA A 131 28.70 -59.25 -21.07
CA ALA A 131 28.29 -60.54 -20.54
C ALA A 131 27.70 -61.46 -21.63
N LEU A 132 27.06 -60.90 -22.65
CA LEU A 132 26.59 -61.64 -23.83
C LEU A 132 27.74 -62.05 -24.77
N THR A 133 28.78 -61.22 -24.90
CA THR A 133 29.92 -61.51 -25.79
C THR A 133 30.99 -62.40 -25.13
N ASN A 134 31.13 -62.36 -23.81
CA ASN A 134 32.04 -63.18 -23.01
C ASN A 134 31.26 -63.82 -21.85
N PRO A 135 30.69 -65.03 -22.02
CA PRO A 135 29.95 -65.69 -20.95
C PRO A 135 30.90 -66.09 -19.81
N PRO A 136 30.62 -65.71 -18.55
CA PRO A 136 31.43 -66.15 -17.41
C PRO A 136 31.26 -67.67 -17.18
N PRO A 137 32.29 -68.36 -16.63
CA PRO A 137 32.18 -69.78 -16.31
C PRO A 137 31.09 -70.01 -15.25
N PRO A 138 30.31 -71.11 -15.33
CA PRO A 138 29.17 -71.34 -14.44
C PRO A 138 29.64 -71.61 -13.01
N SER A 139 29.52 -70.60 -12.13
CA SER A 139 29.65 -70.79 -10.69
C SER A 139 28.29 -71.20 -10.12
N THR A 140 28.21 -72.47 -9.72
CA THR A 140 27.11 -73.04 -8.96
C THR A 140 27.01 -72.40 -7.57
N LYS A 141 25.89 -71.74 -7.26
CA LYS A 141 25.47 -71.48 -5.87
C LYS A 141 23.99 -71.86 -5.73
N PRO A 142 23.64 -72.73 -4.77
CA PRO A 142 22.27 -73.20 -4.62
C PRO A 142 21.38 -72.16 -3.97
N THR A 143 20.19 -72.01 -4.55
CA THR A 143 19.03 -71.29 -4.04
C THR A 143 18.55 -71.87 -2.70
N ALA A 144 18.59 -71.06 -1.64
CA ALA A 144 17.93 -71.37 -0.37
C ALA A 144 16.49 -70.84 -0.37
N LYS A 145 15.55 -71.75 -0.13
CA LYS A 145 14.10 -71.59 -0.02
C LYS A 145 13.75 -70.93 1.34
N PRO A 146 12.79 -69.99 1.45
CA PRO A 146 12.47 -69.38 2.74
C PRO A 146 11.58 -70.29 3.61
N ALA A 147 11.95 -70.44 4.88
CA ALA A 147 11.17 -71.12 5.91
C ALA A 147 10.12 -70.17 6.51
N ALA A 148 8.90 -70.67 6.71
CA ALA A 148 7.86 -70.02 7.50
C ALA A 148 8.19 -70.11 9.01
N PRO A 149 7.70 -69.16 9.83
CA PRO A 149 6.79 -69.60 10.90
C PRO A 149 5.65 -68.63 11.26
N ALA A 150 4.53 -69.26 11.62
CA ALA A 150 3.56 -68.96 12.69
C ALA A 150 2.90 -67.56 12.84
N GLN A 151 1.56 -67.58 12.85
CA GLN A 151 0.70 -66.54 13.43
C GLN A 151 0.69 -66.58 14.98
N PRO A 152 0.27 -65.49 15.66
CA PRO A 152 -1.09 -65.53 16.21
C PRO A 152 -1.89 -64.20 16.24
N SER A 153 -3.21 -64.36 16.10
CA SER A 153 -4.38 -63.63 16.66
C SER A 153 -4.51 -62.09 16.61
N LYS A 154 -5.68 -61.65 16.10
CA LYS A 154 -6.28 -60.30 16.16
C LYS A 154 -6.72 -59.91 17.59
N PRO A 155 -6.98 -58.61 17.89
CA PRO A 155 -8.33 -58.06 17.65
C PRO A 155 -8.37 -56.64 17.06
N THR A 156 -9.49 -56.32 16.39
CA THR A 156 -9.88 -55.05 15.75
C THR A 156 -10.11 -53.88 16.73
N PRO A 157 -9.99 -52.61 16.26
CA PRO A 157 -11.21 -51.79 16.15
C PRO A 157 -11.28 -50.82 14.94
N ALA A 158 -12.52 -50.65 14.43
CA ALA A 158 -13.18 -49.52 13.75
C ALA A 158 -12.53 -48.80 12.51
N PRO A 159 -13.29 -48.56 11.42
CA PRO A 159 -12.81 -47.78 10.28
C PRO A 159 -12.90 -46.26 10.55
N ALA A 160 -11.75 -45.61 10.70
CA ALA A 160 -11.63 -44.16 10.69
C ALA A 160 -11.91 -43.61 9.28
N LYS A 161 -12.85 -42.67 9.20
CA LYS A 161 -13.28 -41.96 7.99
C LYS A 161 -12.11 -41.14 7.41
N LYS A 162 -11.75 -41.40 6.15
CA LYS A 162 -10.82 -40.57 5.37
C LYS A 162 -11.40 -39.14 5.25
N LYS A 163 -10.66 -38.14 5.71
CA LYS A 163 -10.95 -36.71 5.51
C LYS A 163 -9.83 -36.16 4.61
N GLY A 164 -10.19 -35.62 3.44
CA GLY A 164 -9.26 -34.99 2.51
C GLY A 164 -8.62 -33.70 3.08
N PRO A 165 -7.52 -33.22 2.48
CA PRO A 165 -6.65 -32.16 3.04
C PRO A 165 -7.19 -30.73 2.88
N LEU A 166 -8.52 -30.53 2.89
CA LEU A 166 -9.15 -29.24 2.54
C LEU A 166 -10.15 -28.74 3.60
N ARG A 167 -9.80 -28.83 4.89
CA ARG A 167 -10.53 -28.09 5.94
C ARG A 167 -9.54 -27.27 6.76
N GLY A 168 -9.58 -25.95 6.59
CA GLY A 168 -9.10 -25.03 7.61
C GLY A 168 -8.34 -23.80 7.11
N VAL A 169 -8.98 -22.91 6.35
CA VAL A 169 -8.64 -21.48 6.41
C VAL A 169 -9.80 -20.78 7.10
N VAL A 170 -9.64 -20.52 8.41
CA VAL A 170 -10.54 -19.64 9.16
C VAL A 170 -9.84 -18.30 9.30
N VAL A 171 -10.32 -17.29 8.57
CA VAL A 171 -9.86 -15.91 8.74
C VAL A 171 -10.50 -15.37 10.02
N LYS A 172 -9.69 -15.12 11.05
CA LYS A 172 -10.13 -14.41 12.26
C LYS A 172 -10.27 -12.91 11.95
N LYS A 173 -11.49 -12.47 11.69
CA LYS A 173 -11.87 -11.05 11.65
C LYS A 173 -11.60 -10.43 13.03
N LYS A 174 -10.59 -9.56 13.14
CA LYS A 174 -10.38 -8.73 14.34
C LYS A 174 -11.47 -7.66 14.39
N ALA A 175 -12.17 -7.62 15.53
CA ALA A 175 -13.01 -6.51 15.93
C ALA A 175 -12.13 -5.31 16.31
N LYS A 176 -12.55 -4.12 15.90
CA LYS A 176 -11.98 -2.82 16.26
C LYS A 176 -12.47 -2.46 17.67
N PRO A 177 -11.60 -2.18 18.65
CA PRO A 177 -12.05 -1.69 19.95
C PRO A 177 -12.37 -0.19 19.86
N THR A 178 -13.60 0.14 20.26
CA THR A 178 -14.07 1.48 20.59
C THR A 178 -13.43 1.95 21.90
N THR A 179 -12.82 3.13 21.81
CA THR A 179 -12.74 4.23 22.77
C THR A 179 -12.99 3.91 24.26
N GLN A 180 -11.96 4.08 25.08
CA GLN A 180 -12.13 4.53 26.47
C GLN A 180 -11.22 5.73 26.74
N THR A 181 -11.88 6.87 26.95
CA THR A 181 -11.39 8.05 27.65
C THR A 181 -11.03 7.70 29.08
N LYS A 182 -9.85 8.09 29.54
CA LYS A 182 -9.58 8.41 30.95
C LYS A 182 -8.60 9.57 31.01
N GLU A 183 -9.11 10.69 31.55
CA GLU A 183 -8.35 11.81 32.08
C GLU A 183 -7.45 11.36 33.24
N SER A 184 -6.21 11.87 33.23
CA SER A 184 -5.46 12.26 34.44
C SER A 184 -4.26 13.12 34.02
N GLU A 185 -4.31 14.39 34.37
CA GLU A 185 -3.18 15.34 34.52
C GLU A 185 -2.95 15.55 36.03
N PRO A 186 -1.91 16.28 36.53
CA PRO A 186 -0.59 16.65 35.98
C PRO A 186 0.59 16.44 36.99
N GLU A 187 1.86 16.43 36.53
CA GLU A 187 2.98 17.24 37.10
C GLU A 187 4.37 16.98 36.45
N LYS A 188 4.83 18.02 35.72
CA LYS A 188 6.13 18.75 35.71
C LYS A 188 7.53 18.09 35.68
N LYS A 189 8.35 18.75 34.83
CA LYS A 189 9.83 18.94 34.72
C LYS A 189 10.49 18.22 33.53
N ASP A 190 11.25 18.85 32.62
CA ASP A 190 11.73 20.24 32.45
C ASP A 190 11.96 20.55 30.94
N GLU A 191 11.85 21.84 30.63
CA GLU A 191 12.22 22.55 29.39
C GLU A 191 13.76 22.47 29.18
N ASP A 192 14.39 22.68 28.02
CA ASP A 192 14.49 23.96 27.32
C ASP A 192 15.57 23.83 26.19
N GLU A 193 15.21 23.71 24.89
CA GLU A 193 16.23 23.80 23.81
C GLU A 193 15.67 24.08 22.38
N ARG A 194 14.69 24.98 22.17
CA ARG A 194 14.25 25.29 20.78
C ARG A 194 13.92 26.74 20.43
N ASP A 195 14.28 27.74 21.24
CA ASP A 195 13.95 29.15 20.91
C ASP A 195 15.12 30.07 20.54
N SER A 196 16.37 29.56 20.50
CA SER A 196 17.55 30.40 20.25
C SER A 196 17.83 30.73 18.77
N LYS A 197 17.00 30.28 17.80
CA LYS A 197 17.32 30.38 16.36
C LYS A 197 16.39 31.26 15.52
N ARG A 198 15.41 31.95 16.11
CA ARG A 198 14.49 32.83 15.36
C ARG A 198 14.67 34.34 15.58
N ARG A 199 15.68 34.78 16.32
CA ARG A 199 15.81 36.19 16.76
C ARG A 199 17.11 36.92 16.35
N ARG A 200 17.68 36.59 15.19
CA ARG A 200 18.75 37.40 14.56
C ARG A 200 18.60 37.43 13.04
N ILE A 201 17.61 38.16 12.54
CA ILE A 201 17.72 38.83 11.24
C ILE A 201 16.82 40.06 11.28
N SER A 202 17.39 41.22 11.59
CA SER A 202 16.97 42.58 11.17
C SER A 202 17.54 43.64 12.11
N GLU A 203 18.78 44.06 11.88
CA GLU A 203 19.23 45.43 12.15
C GLU A 203 20.48 45.74 11.31
N SER A 204 20.28 46.39 10.17
CA SER A 204 21.21 47.23 9.40
C SER A 204 20.43 47.89 8.26
#